data_AF-D1ZZI5-F1
#
_entry.id   AF-D1ZZI5-F1
#
_cell.length_a   1.000
_cell.length_b   1.000
_cell.length_c   1.000
_cell.angle_alpha   90.00
_cell.angle_beta   90.00
_cell.angle_gamma   90.00
#
_symmetry.space_group_name_H-M   'P 1'
#
loop_
_entity.id
_entity.type
_entity.pdbx_description
1 polymer ?
#
loop_
_entity_poly.entity_id
_entity_poly.type
_entity_poly.pdbx_seq_one_letter_code
_entity_poly.pdbx_strand_id
1 'polypeptide(L)'
;MPELQTVNIAASDDPSVLYIPQCTRVERCGGCCSHHLLACQPETKEEIPFKVIKTQYTGGKKLKVLSKEVILVEKHTKCKCDCKVRAEDCNRFQEYRKSECRCACTNYDEEKKCNKNSLTKLWNPDLCACQCRETMQCSTGSYFDQNECKCLPTPVKRRFAPFQRRSYRTQPFPIVPLDDD
;
A
#
# COMPACT_ATOMS: atom_id res chain seq x y z
N MET A 1 -6.00 -5.80 30.35
CA MET A 1 -5.17 -6.58 31.30
C MET A 1 -4.62 -7.80 30.58
N PRO A 2 -3.56 -8.47 31.06
CA PRO A 2 -3.16 -9.75 30.49
C PRO A 2 -4.25 -10.80 30.75
N GLU A 3 -4.64 -11.51 29.69
CA GLU A 3 -5.65 -12.57 29.71
C GLU A 3 -5.09 -13.79 29.00
N LEU A 4 -5.51 -14.98 29.42
CA LEU A 4 -5.04 -16.22 28.82
C LEU A 4 -5.69 -16.41 27.44
N GLN A 5 -4.88 -16.33 26.38
CA GLN A 5 -5.33 -16.42 25.00
C GLN A 5 -4.61 -17.56 24.27
N THR A 6 -5.33 -18.20 23.34
CA THR A 6 -4.75 -19.22 22.46
C THR A 6 -3.94 -18.55 21.35
N VAL A 7 -2.67 -18.94 21.21
CA VAL A 7 -1.75 -18.40 20.21
C VAL A 7 -1.13 -19.55 19.42
N ASN A 8 -0.91 -19.33 18.13
CA ASN A 8 -0.15 -20.27 17.30
C ASN A 8 1.31 -20.23 17.72
N ILE A 9 1.91 -21.40 17.96
CA ILE A 9 3.30 -21.48 18.45
C ILE A 9 4.28 -21.25 17.32
N ALA A 10 3.98 -21.76 16.13
CA ALA A 10 4.86 -21.70 14.98
C ALA A 10 4.07 -21.76 13.68
N ALA A 11 4.62 -21.12 12.65
CA ALA A 11 4.17 -21.22 11.27
C ALA A 11 5.34 -21.69 10.39
N SER A 12 5.03 -22.36 9.29
CA SER A 12 5.98 -22.81 8.28
C SER A 12 5.43 -22.43 6.91
N ASP A 13 6.31 -21.99 6.00
CA ASP A 13 5.94 -21.69 4.61
C ASP A 13 5.63 -22.97 3.82
N ASP A 14 6.22 -24.12 4.19
CA ASP A 14 5.87 -25.42 3.63
C ASP A 14 4.59 -25.96 4.28
N PRO A 15 3.48 -26.12 3.53
CA PRO A 15 2.20 -26.61 4.04
C PRO A 15 2.25 -28.09 4.48
N SER A 16 3.28 -28.83 4.09
CA SER A 16 3.50 -30.22 4.52
C SER A 16 4.10 -30.30 5.92
N VAL A 17 4.63 -29.20 6.45
CA VAL A 17 5.28 -29.15 7.77
C VAL A 17 4.29 -28.69 8.83
N LEU A 18 4.23 -29.45 9.92
CA LEU A 18 3.31 -29.24 11.03
C LEU A 18 4.04 -29.28 12.37
N TYR A 19 3.81 -28.28 13.21
CA TYR A 19 4.28 -28.27 14.60
C TYR A 19 3.20 -28.79 15.54
N ILE A 20 3.58 -29.68 16.46
CA ILE A 20 2.69 -30.29 17.46
C ILE A 20 3.19 -29.95 18.87
N PRO A 21 2.36 -29.33 19.74
CA PRO A 21 1.03 -28.78 19.43
C PRO A 21 1.10 -27.56 18.49
N GLN A 22 0.02 -27.28 17.75
CA GLN A 22 -0.05 -26.12 16.85
C GLN A 22 -0.23 -24.80 17.61
N CYS A 23 -0.96 -24.85 18.72
CA CYS A 23 -1.28 -23.70 19.54
C CYS A 23 -1.04 -23.98 21.03
N THR A 24 -0.80 -22.92 21.78
CA THR A 24 -0.69 -22.95 23.25
C THR A 24 -1.45 -21.77 23.83
N ARG A 25 -1.61 -21.76 25.16
CA ARG A 25 -2.22 -20.64 25.88
C ARG A 25 -1.15 -19.81 26.55
N VAL A 26 -1.10 -18.52 26.25
CA VAL A 26 -0.20 -17.55 26.89
C VAL A 26 -0.97 -16.28 27.27
N GLU A 27 -0.45 -15.56 28.26
CA GLU A 27 -1.02 -14.28 28.65
C GLU A 27 -0.76 -13.25 27.55
N ARG A 28 -1.83 -12.66 27.00
CA ARG A 28 -1.79 -11.59 26.02
C ARG A 28 -2.68 -10.44 26.47
N CYS A 29 -2.38 -9.24 26.00
CA CYS A 29 -3.18 -8.08 26.37
C CYS A 29 -4.55 -8.16 25.73
N GLY A 30 -5.58 -8.19 26.57
CA GLY A 30 -6.98 -8.24 26.19
C GLY A 30 -7.81 -7.13 26.86
N GLY A 31 -9.04 -6.99 26.40
CA GLY A 31 -10.02 -6.03 26.90
C GLY A 31 -10.16 -4.75 26.06
N CYS A 32 -10.99 -3.83 26.55
CA CYS A 32 -11.29 -2.55 25.90
C CYS A 32 -10.59 -1.38 26.62
N CYS A 33 -10.40 -0.29 25.87
CA CYS A 33 -9.92 1.00 26.39
C CYS A 33 -11.03 2.04 26.33
N SER A 34 -10.86 3.14 27.06
CA SER A 34 -11.87 4.21 27.18
C SER A 34 -12.12 5.00 25.90
N HIS A 35 -11.19 4.98 24.95
CA HIS A 35 -11.26 5.76 23.71
C HIS A 35 -10.95 4.91 22.49
N HIS A 36 -11.62 5.19 21.37
CA HIS A 36 -11.49 4.40 20.13
C HIS A 36 -10.11 4.49 19.47
N LEU A 37 -9.33 5.55 19.74
CA LEU A 37 -7.95 5.70 19.27
C LEU A 37 -6.94 4.88 20.08
N LEU A 38 -7.36 4.34 21.23
CA LEU A 38 -6.51 3.55 22.11
C LEU A 38 -6.77 2.05 21.93
N ALA A 39 -5.74 1.25 22.15
CA ALA A 39 -5.82 -0.20 22.24
C ALA A 39 -5.07 -0.71 23.48
N CYS A 40 -5.45 -1.89 23.95
CA CYS A 40 -4.77 -2.57 25.04
C CYS A 40 -3.44 -3.13 24.52
N GLN A 41 -2.34 -2.42 24.78
CA GLN A 41 -1.01 -2.72 24.28
C GLN A 41 -0.14 -3.30 25.41
N PRO A 42 0.82 -4.19 25.10
CA PRO A 42 1.79 -4.68 26.07
C PRO A 42 2.75 -3.57 26.50
N GLU A 43 2.83 -3.34 27.80
CA GLU A 43 3.84 -2.47 28.41
C GLU A 43 5.11 -3.23 28.77
N THR A 44 4.96 -4.48 29.24
CA THR A 44 6.07 -5.35 29.57
C THR A 44 5.81 -6.73 29.01
N LYS A 45 6.86 -7.32 28.43
CA LYS A 45 6.85 -8.60 27.73
C LYS A 45 7.94 -9.49 28.26
N GLU A 46 7.71 -10.79 28.18
CA GLU A 46 8.64 -11.85 28.52
C GLU A 46 8.56 -12.93 27.45
N GLU A 47 9.67 -13.59 27.14
CA GLU A 47 9.70 -14.72 26.23
C GLU A 47 9.74 -16.02 27.03
N ILE A 48 8.78 -16.91 26.76
CA ILE A 48 8.71 -18.21 27.44
C ILE A 48 8.99 -19.36 26.46
N PRO A 49 9.84 -20.34 26.83
CA PRO A 49 10.20 -21.45 25.95
C PRO A 49 9.12 -22.53 25.93
N PHE A 50 8.71 -22.93 24.72
CA PHE A 50 7.81 -24.05 24.48
C PHE A 50 8.50 -25.15 23.67
N LYS A 51 8.39 -26.39 24.14
CA LYS A 51 8.87 -27.57 23.40
C LYS A 51 7.81 -28.03 22.41
N VAL A 52 8.17 -28.10 21.14
CA VAL A 52 7.30 -28.58 20.05
C VAL A 52 7.96 -29.70 19.26
N ILE A 53 7.14 -30.50 18.59
CA ILE A 53 7.58 -31.55 17.67
C ILE A 53 7.29 -31.07 16.26
N LYS A 54 8.34 -30.95 15.44
CA LYS A 54 8.21 -30.65 14.02
C LYS A 54 7.99 -31.95 13.26
N THR A 55 6.92 -32.00 12.49
CA THR A 55 6.53 -33.15 11.69
C THR A 55 6.36 -32.75 10.23
N GLN A 56 6.52 -33.70 9.31
CA GLN A 56 6.24 -33.49 7.89
C GLN A 56 5.26 -34.56 7.40
N TYR A 57 4.29 -34.13 6.62
CA TYR A 57 3.34 -34.99 5.94
C TYR A 57 4.02 -35.66 4.76
N THR A 58 4.03 -37.00 4.75
CA THR A 58 4.68 -37.81 3.70
C THR A 58 3.66 -38.55 2.83
N GLY A 59 2.39 -38.16 2.87
CA GLY A 59 1.28 -38.81 2.14
C GLY A 59 0.46 -39.81 2.97
N GLY A 60 -0.83 -39.91 2.66
CA GLY A 60 -1.79 -40.79 3.36
C GLY A 60 -2.19 -40.29 4.75
N LYS A 61 -2.11 -41.15 5.78
CA LYS A 61 -2.33 -40.78 7.20
C LYS A 61 -1.02 -40.75 8.01
N LYS A 62 0.14 -40.61 7.34
CA LYS A 62 1.45 -40.73 7.97
C LYS A 62 2.10 -39.35 8.16
N LEU A 63 2.43 -39.03 9.40
CA LEU A 63 3.27 -37.90 9.78
C LEU A 63 4.65 -38.43 10.18
N LYS A 64 5.71 -37.91 9.56
CA LYS A 64 7.09 -38.22 9.92
C LYS A 64 7.59 -37.17 10.90
N VAL A 65 8.08 -37.59 12.07
CA VAL A 65 8.76 -36.67 13.00
C VAL A 65 10.11 -36.28 12.41
N LEU A 66 10.34 -34.98 12.27
CA LEU A 66 11.62 -34.43 11.80
C LEU A 66 12.53 -34.12 12.98
N SER A 67 12.06 -33.31 13.93
CA SER A 67 12.86 -32.78 15.03
C SER A 67 11.99 -32.41 16.25
N LYS A 68 12.63 -32.26 17.41
CA LYS A 68 12.05 -31.60 18.59
C LYS A 68 12.75 -30.25 18.75
N GLU A 69 11.97 -29.18 18.83
CA GLU A 69 12.47 -27.80 18.83
C GLU A 69 11.92 -27.05 20.04
N VAL A 70 12.67 -26.04 20.48
CA VAL A 70 12.22 -25.09 21.52
C VAL A 70 11.95 -23.76 20.83
N ILE A 71 10.72 -23.27 20.96
CA ILE A 71 10.27 -22.02 20.36
C ILE A 71 9.95 -21.05 21.48
N LEU A 72 10.47 -19.82 21.36
CA LEU A 72 10.20 -18.75 22.29
C LEU A 72 8.87 -18.08 21.89
N VAL A 73 7.94 -18.01 22.84
CA VAL A 73 6.63 -17.39 22.61
C VAL A 73 6.51 -16.16 23.51
N GLU A 74 6.11 -15.03 22.91
CA GLU A 74 5.90 -13.78 23.65
C GLU A 74 4.70 -13.90 24.61
N LYS A 75 4.94 -13.57 25.87
CA LYS A 75 3.97 -13.44 26.97
C LYS A 75 3.92 -12.00 27.45
N HIS A 76 2.73 -11.45 27.62
CA HIS A 76 2.54 -10.09 28.13
C HIS A 76 2.36 -10.16 29.66
N THR A 77 3.18 -9.42 30.41
CA THR A 77 3.10 -9.39 31.88
C THR A 77 2.37 -8.16 32.41
N LYS A 78 2.41 -7.06 31.65
CA LYS A 78 1.68 -5.82 31.95
C LYS A 78 1.10 -5.21 30.68
N CYS A 79 -0.08 -4.63 30.82
CA CYS A 79 -0.81 -4.01 29.71
C CYS A 79 -1.24 -2.61 30.10
N LYS A 80 -1.26 -1.71 29.10
CA LYS A 80 -1.81 -0.37 29.25
C LYS A 80 -2.62 0.01 28.01
N CYS A 81 -3.50 0.98 28.18
CA CYS A 81 -4.13 1.62 27.03
C CYS A 81 -3.13 2.61 26.42
N ASP A 82 -2.74 2.35 25.18
CA ASP A 82 -1.84 3.21 24.41
C ASP A 82 -2.42 3.41 23.01
N CYS A 83 -1.86 4.34 22.25
CA CYS A 83 -2.32 4.66 20.90
C CYS A 83 -2.27 3.41 20.00
N LYS A 84 -3.31 3.23 19.18
CA LYS A 84 -3.36 2.18 18.14
C LYS A 84 -2.25 2.34 17.11
N VAL A 85 -2.05 3.58 16.69
CA VAL A 85 -1.02 4.00 15.75
C VAL A 85 0.24 4.33 16.52
N ARG A 86 1.39 3.89 16.03
CA ARG A 86 2.71 4.17 16.59
C ARG A 86 3.53 5.03 15.63
N ALA A 87 4.70 5.46 16.09
CA ALA A 87 5.60 6.26 15.28
C ALA A 87 6.08 5.50 14.03
N GLU A 88 6.22 4.18 14.13
CA GLU A 88 6.66 3.32 13.02
C GLU A 88 5.59 3.15 11.93
N ASP A 89 4.32 3.42 12.24
CA ASP A 89 3.21 3.37 11.30
C ASP A 89 3.13 4.65 10.45
N CYS A 90 3.80 5.73 10.86
CA CYS A 90 3.81 6.98 10.13
C CYS A 90 4.77 6.95 8.94
N ASN A 91 4.35 7.55 7.83
CA ASN A 91 5.20 7.68 6.65
C ASN A 91 6.23 8.81 6.82
N ARG A 92 7.19 8.93 5.88
CA ARG A 92 8.26 9.95 5.90
C ARG A 92 7.80 11.42 5.83
N PHE A 93 6.54 11.67 5.45
CA PHE A 93 5.94 13.00 5.32
C PHE A 93 5.06 13.36 6.53
N GLN A 94 4.90 12.42 7.47
CA GLN A 94 4.10 12.55 8.67
C GLN A 94 4.99 12.61 9.90
N GLU A 95 4.47 13.26 10.94
CA GLU A 95 5.02 13.27 12.28
C GLU A 95 4.02 12.63 13.25
N TYR A 96 4.51 11.74 14.10
CA TYR A 96 3.68 11.08 15.10
C TYR A 96 3.37 12.02 16.27
N ARG A 97 2.09 12.37 16.43
CA ARG A 97 1.61 13.18 17.54
C ARG A 97 1.01 12.30 18.63
N LYS A 98 1.82 11.97 19.63
CA LYS A 98 1.43 11.09 20.75
C LYS A 98 0.20 11.58 21.52
N SER A 99 0.05 12.90 21.71
CA SER A 99 -1.11 13.48 22.40
C SER A 99 -2.44 13.30 21.66
N GLU A 100 -2.37 13.10 20.34
CA GLU A 100 -3.53 12.96 19.47
C GLU A 100 -3.69 11.52 18.93
N CYS A 101 -2.77 10.61 19.30
CA CYS A 101 -2.70 9.23 18.81
C CYS A 101 -2.81 9.11 17.27
N ARG A 102 -2.18 10.03 16.53
CA ARG A 102 -2.24 10.05 15.06
C ARG A 102 -0.93 10.50 14.42
N CYS A 103 -0.74 10.08 13.18
CA CYS A 103 0.24 10.65 12.27
C CYS A 103 -0.34 11.95 11.68
N ALA A 104 0.37 13.06 11.83
CA ALA A 104 -0.02 14.35 11.27
C ALA A 104 0.92 14.73 10.13
N CYS A 105 0.37 15.17 9.00
CA CYS A 105 1.18 15.66 7.90
C CYS A 105 1.97 16.91 8.29
N THR A 106 3.17 17.05 7.74
CA THR A 106 4.07 18.18 8.02
C THR A 106 3.85 19.36 7.06
N ASN A 107 3.30 19.10 5.86
CA ASN A 107 3.03 20.09 4.80
C ASN A 107 1.67 20.81 4.97
N TYR A 108 1.49 21.48 6.11
CA TYR A 108 0.25 22.21 6.45
C TYR A 108 -0.16 23.27 5.41
N ASP A 109 0.79 23.93 4.76
CA ASP A 109 0.49 24.93 3.73
C ASP A 109 -0.17 24.31 2.49
N GLU A 110 0.23 23.11 2.10
CA GLU A 110 -0.37 22.38 0.98
C GLU A 110 -1.76 21.89 1.32
N GLU A 111 -1.95 21.34 2.52
CA GLU A 111 -3.25 20.95 3.06
C GLU A 111 -4.22 22.15 3.06
N LYS A 112 -3.77 23.29 3.59
CA LYS A 112 -4.57 24.52 3.63
C LYS A 112 -4.94 25.02 2.24
N LYS A 113 -4.01 24.98 1.28
CA LYS A 113 -4.28 25.34 -0.13
C LYS A 113 -5.24 24.35 -0.78
N CYS A 114 -5.10 23.06 -0.51
CA CYS A 114 -5.98 22.00 -1.01
C CYS A 114 -7.42 22.22 -0.54
N ASN A 115 -7.59 22.49 0.75
CA ASN A 115 -8.90 22.67 1.38
C ASN A 115 -9.64 23.93 0.89
N LYS A 116 -8.94 24.95 0.36
CA LYS A 116 -9.59 26.08 -0.32
C LYS A 116 -10.34 25.68 -1.58
N ASN A 117 -9.85 24.65 -2.28
CA ASN A 117 -10.46 24.09 -3.49
C ASN A 117 -11.15 22.76 -3.19
N SER A 118 -11.82 22.67 -2.05
CA SER A 118 -12.46 21.44 -1.57
C SER A 118 -13.57 20.91 -2.48
N LEU A 119 -14.07 21.70 -3.43
CA LEU A 119 -15.07 21.27 -4.42
C LEU A 119 -14.48 20.29 -5.45
N THR A 120 -13.24 20.49 -5.89
CA THR A 120 -12.59 19.67 -6.93
C THR A 120 -11.45 18.82 -6.39
N LYS A 121 -10.88 19.21 -5.25
CA LYS A 121 -9.75 18.54 -4.60
C LYS A 121 -10.13 17.99 -3.22
N LEU A 122 -9.38 16.99 -2.80
CA LEU A 122 -9.47 16.34 -1.49
C LEU A 122 -8.06 16.09 -0.96
N TRP A 123 -7.86 16.41 0.32
CA TRP A 123 -6.62 16.09 1.01
C TRP A 123 -6.61 14.63 1.44
N ASN A 124 -5.54 13.91 1.09
CA ASN A 124 -5.31 12.55 1.53
C ASN A 124 -4.33 12.56 2.73
N PRO A 125 -4.79 12.27 3.95
CA PRO A 125 -3.94 12.33 5.15
C PRO A 125 -2.90 11.21 5.19
N ASP A 126 -3.15 10.07 4.55
CA ASP A 126 -2.23 8.92 4.54
C ASP A 126 -1.05 9.13 3.58
N LEU A 127 -1.24 9.93 2.55
CA LEU A 127 -0.21 10.29 1.57
C LEU A 127 0.36 11.70 1.80
N CYS A 128 -0.29 12.51 2.64
CA CYS A 128 -0.01 13.93 2.81
C CYS A 128 0.02 14.67 1.47
N ALA A 129 -0.98 14.41 0.62
CA ALA A 129 -1.04 14.93 -0.73
C ALA A 129 -2.45 15.40 -1.08
N CYS A 130 -2.52 16.47 -1.87
CA CYS A 130 -3.77 16.97 -2.43
C CYS A 130 -4.10 16.23 -3.72
N GLN A 131 -5.26 15.59 -3.77
CA GLN A 131 -5.70 14.78 -4.92
C GLN A 131 -6.97 15.36 -5.53
N CYS A 132 -7.18 15.12 -6.81
CA CYS A 132 -8.46 15.43 -7.46
C CYS A 132 -9.52 14.42 -6.99
N ARG A 133 -10.73 14.91 -6.70
CA ARG A 133 -11.85 14.03 -6.32
C ARG A 133 -12.22 13.06 -7.44
N GLU A 134 -12.17 13.56 -8.66
CA GLU A 134 -12.44 12.80 -9.87
C GLU A 134 -11.20 12.80 -10.75
N THR A 135 -10.76 11.61 -11.14
CA THR A 135 -9.71 11.42 -12.14
C THR A 135 -10.36 10.90 -13.40
N MET A 136 -10.12 11.59 -14.52
CA MET A 136 -10.72 11.25 -15.82
C MET A 136 -9.67 10.68 -16.76
N GLN A 137 -10.08 9.78 -17.66
CA GLN A 137 -9.22 9.36 -18.77
C GLN A 137 -9.31 10.38 -19.90
N CYS A 138 -8.18 11.01 -20.20
CA CYS A 138 -8.08 12.02 -21.23
C CYS A 138 -7.97 11.40 -22.63
N SER A 139 -8.49 12.09 -23.65
CA SER A 139 -8.42 11.65 -25.04
C SER A 139 -7.01 11.81 -25.63
N THR A 140 -6.73 11.13 -26.75
CA THR A 140 -5.44 11.16 -27.44
C THR A 140 -4.96 12.58 -27.70
N GLY A 141 -3.75 12.92 -27.24
CA GLY A 141 -3.18 14.26 -27.37
C GLY A 141 -3.46 15.20 -26.20
N SER A 142 -4.02 14.69 -25.09
CA SER A 142 -4.15 15.41 -23.83
C SER A 142 -3.64 14.57 -22.65
N TYR A 143 -3.28 15.23 -21.54
CA TYR A 143 -2.87 14.60 -20.28
C TYR A 143 -3.68 15.16 -19.12
N PHE A 144 -3.92 14.33 -18.10
CA PHE A 144 -4.63 14.77 -16.91
C PHE A 144 -3.68 15.55 -15.99
N ASP A 145 -4.01 16.80 -15.72
CA ASP A 145 -3.27 17.64 -14.80
C ASP A 145 -3.86 17.54 -13.38
N GLN A 146 -3.05 17.12 -12.41
CA GLN A 146 -3.48 16.98 -11.01
C GLN A 146 -3.61 18.33 -10.27
N ASN A 147 -3.10 19.42 -10.84
CA ASN A 147 -3.21 20.76 -10.24
C ASN A 147 -4.53 21.43 -10.61
N GLU A 148 -5.02 21.25 -11.83
CA GLU A 148 -6.28 21.81 -12.31
C GLU A 148 -7.44 20.80 -12.27
N CYS A 149 -7.14 19.51 -12.11
CA CYS A 149 -8.10 18.41 -12.18
C CYS A 149 -8.84 18.35 -13.53
N LYS A 150 -8.10 18.60 -14.61
CA LYS A 150 -8.61 18.69 -15.99
C LYS A 150 -7.65 18.08 -16.99
N CYS A 151 -8.16 17.71 -18.15
CA CYS A 151 -7.34 17.29 -19.28
C CYS A 151 -6.79 18.50 -20.01
N LEU A 152 -5.46 18.65 -20.02
CA LEU A 152 -4.76 19.71 -20.74
C LEU A 152 -4.14 19.15 -22.03
N PRO A 153 -4.06 19.94 -23.12
CA PRO A 153 -3.47 19.48 -24.37
C PRO A 153 -1.96 19.22 -24.22
N THR A 154 -1.49 18.12 -24.78
CA THR A 154 -0.07 17.78 -24.80
C THR A 154 0.65 18.68 -25.81
N PRO A 155 1.69 19.44 -25.41
CA PRO A 155 2.37 20.36 -26.31
C PRO A 155 3.07 19.60 -27.44
N VAL A 156 2.54 19.75 -28.66
CA VAL A 156 3.13 19.16 -29.86
C VAL A 156 4.31 20.03 -30.29
N LYS A 157 5.54 19.51 -30.14
CA LYS A 157 6.71 20.15 -30.76
C LYS A 157 6.50 20.17 -32.27
N ARG A 158 6.18 21.33 -32.84
CA ARG A 158 6.13 21.50 -34.30
C ARG A 158 7.53 21.21 -34.84
N ARG A 159 7.72 20.05 -35.47
CA ARG A 159 8.89 19.84 -36.32
C ARG A 159 8.71 20.76 -37.51
N PHE A 160 9.49 21.84 -37.58
CA PHE A 160 9.63 22.58 -38.83
C PHE A 160 10.27 21.63 -39.83
N ALA A 161 9.47 21.07 -40.74
CA ALA A 161 9.99 20.41 -41.93
C ALA A 161 10.35 21.53 -42.93
N PRO A 162 11.63 21.72 -43.29
CA PRO A 162 11.98 22.68 -44.33
C PRO A 162 11.36 22.20 -45.64
N PHE A 163 10.42 22.99 -46.17
CA PHE A 163 9.78 22.73 -47.46
C PHE A 163 10.78 23.05 -48.57
N GLN A 164 11.64 22.09 -48.93
CA GLN A 164 12.46 22.21 -50.13
C GLN A 164 11.52 22.08 -51.34
N ARG A 165 11.22 23.21 -51.98
CA ARG A 165 10.52 23.25 -53.28
C ARG A 165 11.37 22.49 -54.30
N ARG A 166 11.07 21.21 -54.54
CA ARG A 166 11.53 20.50 -55.73
C ARG A 166 10.86 21.14 -56.94
N SER A 167 11.64 21.86 -57.75
CA SER A 167 11.25 22.21 -59.12
C SER A 167 11.13 20.92 -59.92
N TYR A 168 9.90 20.51 -60.22
CA TYR A 168 9.66 19.45 -61.19
C TYR A 168 9.66 20.06 -62.59
N ARG A 169 10.64 19.63 -63.40
CA ARG A 169 10.72 19.94 -64.84
C ARG A 169 9.60 19.15 -65.53
N THR A 170 8.59 19.86 -66.04
CA THR A 170 7.46 19.28 -66.78
C THR A 170 7.98 18.65 -68.07
N GLN A 171 7.85 17.33 -68.21
CA GLN A 171 7.84 16.69 -69.53
C GLN A 171 6.39 16.39 -69.91
N PRO A 172 5.97 16.70 -71.14
CA PRO A 172 4.58 16.50 -71.58
C PRO A 172 4.25 15.01 -71.74
N PHE A 173 3.06 14.63 -71.27
CA PHE A 173 2.51 13.28 -71.43
C PHE A 173 2.08 13.03 -72.89
N PRO A 174 2.31 11.84 -73.45
CA PRO A 174 1.79 11.48 -74.77
C PRO A 174 0.27 11.26 -74.72
N ILE A 175 -0.42 11.78 -75.74
CA ILE A 175 -1.87 11.70 -75.95
C ILE A 175 -2.21 10.31 -76.49
N VAL A 176 -3.08 9.57 -75.80
CA VAL A 176 -3.64 8.30 -76.30
C VAL A 176 -5.05 8.58 -76.84
N PRO A 177 -5.40 8.15 -78.07
CA PRO A 177 -6.73 8.36 -78.66
C PRO A 177 -7.83 7.59 -77.92
N LEU A 178 -9.02 8.20 -77.85
CA LEU A 178 -10.27 7.60 -77.39
C LEU A 178 -10.87 6.76 -78.53
N ASP A 179 -11.16 5.48 -78.28
CA ASP A 179 -12.05 4.68 -79.12
C ASP A 179 -13.48 4.79 -78.55
N ASP A 180 -14.43 5.13 -79.42
CA ASP A 180 -15.87 5.23 -79.17
C ASP A 180 -16.56 3.85 -79.25
N ASP A 181 -17.50 3.62 -78.33
CA ASP A 181 -18.48 2.50 -78.15
C ASP A 181 -17.96 1.11 -77.70
#